data_AF-A0A0G1XM49-F1
#
_entry.id   AF-A0A0G1XM49-F1
#
_cell.length_a   1.000
_cell.length_b   1.000
_cell.length_c   1.000
_cell.angle_alpha   90.00
_cell.angle_beta   90.00
_cell.angle_gamma   90.00
#
_symmetry.space_group_name_H-M   'P 1'
#
loop_
_entity.id
_entity.type
_entity.pdbx_description
1 polymer ?
#
loop_
_entity_poly.entity_id
_entity_poly.type
_entity_poly.pdbx_seq_one_letter_code
_entity_poly.pdbx_strand_id
1 'polypeptide(L)'
;MPTLIAARVIVIALPVFFMIALIPYVQNDYVLAGIYLLIIAVSAIRYTRKEFIFLIFGFIMLLIAEYFFLMTGVEVFERRTLLGVMPVWLPLLWAYIFIAIKRGVLVFEKYLL
;
A
#
# COMPACT_ATOMS: atom_id res chain seq x y z
N MET A 1 -10.59 17.08 -20.74
CA MET A 1 -10.90 15.73 -20.22
C MET A 1 -9.68 14.94 -19.76
N PRO A 2 -8.58 14.78 -20.52
CA PRO A 2 -7.43 13.96 -20.09
C PRO A 2 -6.71 14.53 -18.84
N THR A 3 -6.64 15.86 -18.73
CA THR A 3 -6.07 16.56 -17.57
C THR A 3 -6.79 16.25 -16.25
N LEU A 4 -8.11 16.07 -16.29
CA LEU A 4 -8.92 15.72 -15.11
C LEU A 4 -8.70 14.26 -14.68
N ILE A 5 -8.51 13.35 -15.64
CA ILE A 5 -8.19 11.94 -15.36
C ILE A 5 -6.82 11.85 -14.71
N ALA A 6 -5.82 12.50 -15.32
CA ALA A 6 -4.46 12.56 -14.78
C ALA A 6 -4.44 13.11 -13.34
N ALA A 7 -5.13 14.22 -13.09
CA ALA A 7 -5.23 14.80 -11.74
C ALA A 7 -5.85 13.80 -10.73
N ARG A 8 -6.90 13.07 -11.10
CA ARG A 8 -7.53 12.06 -10.22
C ARG A 8 -6.59 10.90 -9.91
N VAL A 9 -5.88 10.39 -10.91
CA VAL A 9 -4.90 9.30 -10.74
C VAL A 9 -3.77 9.74 -9.82
N ILE A 10 -3.25 10.97 -9.99
CA ILE A 10 -2.23 11.54 -9.12
C ILE A 10 -2.73 11.63 -7.67
N VAL A 11 -3.95 12.12 -7.45
CA VAL A 11 -4.54 12.21 -6.11
C VAL A 11 -4.73 10.82 -5.47
N ILE A 12 -5.06 9.79 -6.26
CA ILE A 12 -5.17 8.41 -5.77
C ILE A 12 -3.79 7.86 -5.36
N ALA A 13 -2.75 8.16 -6.14
CA ALA A 13 -1.39 7.69 -5.89
C ALA A 13 -0.65 8.51 -4.81
N LEU A 14 -1.07 9.75 -4.53
CA LEU A 14 -0.42 10.66 -3.60
C LEU A 14 -0.14 10.04 -2.22
N PRO A 15 -1.08 9.33 -1.56
CA PRO A 15 -0.81 8.72 -0.26
C PRO A 15 0.24 7.60 -0.34
N VAL A 16 0.29 6.84 -1.44
CA VAL A 16 1.32 5.82 -1.66
C VAL A 16 2.70 6.47 -1.76
N PHE A 17 2.82 7.53 -2.56
CA PHE A 17 4.08 8.29 -2.66
C PHE A 17 4.49 8.89 -1.32
N PHE A 18 3.53 9.43 -0.56
CA PHE A 18 3.79 9.96 0.78
C PHE A 18 4.30 8.86 1.73
N MET A 19 3.69 7.68 1.73
CA MET A 19 4.16 6.54 2.51
C MET A 19 5.60 6.18 2.14
N ILE A 20 5.89 5.99 0.84
CA ILE A 20 7.25 5.66 0.36
C ILE A 20 8.27 6.75 0.76
N ALA A 21 7.90 8.02 0.61
CA ALA A 21 8.76 9.15 0.96
C ALA A 21 9.13 9.17 2.44
N LEU A 22 8.32 8.61 3.35
CA LEU A 22 8.61 8.55 4.79
C LEU A 22 9.66 7.50 5.17
N ILE A 23 9.90 6.49 4.33
CA ILE A 23 10.81 5.36 4.63
C ILE A 23 12.21 5.81 5.08
N PRO A 24 12.92 6.73 4.39
CA PRO A 24 14.26 7.16 4.81
C PRO A 24 14.25 8.03 6.07
N TYR A 25 13.15 8.74 6.37
CA TYR A 25 13.09 9.66 7.50
C TYR A 25 12.69 8.98 8.82
N VAL A 26 11.98 7.85 8.74
CA VAL A 26 11.51 7.11 9.93
C VAL A 26 12.26 5.78 10.05
N GLN A 27 13.30 5.78 10.89
CA GLN A 27 14.14 4.60 11.13
C GLN A 27 13.51 3.52 12.04
N ASN A 28 12.44 3.85 12.77
CA ASN A 28 11.71 2.86 13.57
C ASN A 28 10.54 2.27 12.75
N ASP A 29 10.59 0.97 12.46
CA ASP A 29 9.59 0.31 11.63
C ASP A 29 8.19 0.26 12.27
N TYR A 30 8.10 0.18 13.60
CA TYR A 30 6.82 0.19 14.32
C TYR A 30 6.18 1.57 14.29
N VAL A 31 6.97 2.63 14.41
CA VAL A 31 6.49 4.00 14.25
C VAL A 31 6.00 4.23 12.81
N LEU A 32 6.76 3.77 11.81
CA LEU A 32 6.37 3.88 10.40
C LEU A 32 5.08 3.09 10.11
N ALA A 33 4.96 1.88 10.64
CA ALA A 33 3.72 1.09 10.55
C ALA A 33 2.53 1.77 11.23
N GLY A 34 2.75 2.40 12.39
CA GLY A 34 1.74 3.20 13.08
C GLY A 34 1.24 4.38 12.22
N ILE A 35 2.16 5.10 11.56
CA ILE A 35 1.80 6.17 10.62
C ILE A 35 0.99 5.62 9.44
N TYR A 36 1.40 4.47 8.88
CA TYR A 36 0.68 3.84 7.78
C TYR A 36 -0.72 3.38 8.19
N LEU A 37 -0.87 2.81 9.39
CA LEU A 37 -2.18 2.46 9.95
C LEU A 37 -3.06 3.71 10.10
N LEU A 38 -2.51 4.84 10.55
CA LEU A 38 -3.26 6.09 10.64
C LEU A 38 -3.75 6.56 9.26
N ILE A 39 -2.88 6.53 8.24
CA ILE A 39 -3.24 6.89 6.86
C ILE A 39 -4.35 5.97 6.34
N ILE A 40 -4.21 4.66 6.55
CA ILE A 40 -5.22 3.66 6.17
C ILE A 40 -6.53 3.93 6.91
N ALA A 41 -6.49 4.17 8.22
CA ALA A 41 -7.67 4.43 9.04
C ALA A 41 -8.42 5.71 8.60
N VAL A 42 -7.71 6.79 8.32
CA VAL A 42 -8.30 8.03 7.79
C VAL A 42 -8.92 7.80 6.42
N SER A 43 -8.24 7.07 5.54
CA SER A 43 -8.77 6.70 4.21
C SER A 43 -9.99 5.78 4.34
N ALA A 44 -10.01 4.91 5.36
CA ALA A 44 -11.04 3.92 5.63
C ALA A 44 -12.41 4.50 6.01
N ILE A 45 -12.47 5.77 6.43
CA ILE A 45 -13.74 6.48 6.70
C ILE A 45 -14.65 6.47 5.46
N ARG A 46 -14.05 6.47 4.26
CA ARG A 46 -14.79 6.45 2.98
C ARG A 46 -14.83 5.05 2.35
N TYR A 47 -14.37 4.02 3.04
CA TYR A 47 -14.29 2.69 2.45
C TYR A 47 -15.65 2.02 2.33
N THR A 48 -15.86 1.43 1.17
CA THR A 48 -16.89 0.44 0.92
C THR A 48 -16.43 -0.95 1.37
N ARG A 49 -17.35 -1.89 1.62
CA ARG A 49 -17.01 -3.29 1.95
C ARG A 49 -16.03 -3.91 0.95
N LYS A 50 -16.17 -3.57 -0.33
CA LYS A 50 -15.27 -4.02 -1.39
C LYS A 50 -13.83 -3.52 -1.19
N GLU A 51 -13.60 -2.33 -0.65
CA GLU A 51 -12.24 -1.82 -0.39
C GLU A 51 -11.57 -2.56 0.77
N PHE A 52 -12.32 -2.94 1.80
CA PHE A 52 -11.78 -3.77 2.88
C PHE A 52 -11.32 -5.15 2.37
N ILE A 53 -12.03 -5.74 1.42
CA ILE A 53 -11.60 -7.00 0.78
C ILE A 53 -10.24 -6.81 0.10
N PHE A 54 -10.07 -5.73 -0.67
CA PHE A 54 -8.79 -5.42 -1.33
C PHE A 54 -7.67 -5.11 -0.32
N LEU A 55 -7.99 -4.44 0.79
CA LEU A 55 -7.02 -4.18 1.87
C LEU A 55 -6.49 -5.49 2.47
N ILE A 56 -7.41 -6.37 2.89
CA ILE A 56 -7.08 -7.65 3.52
C ILE A 56 -6.35 -8.55 2.53
N PHE A 57 -6.85 -8.61 1.29
CA PHE A 57 -6.24 -9.39 0.23
C PHE A 57 -4.81 -8.91 -0.05
N GLY A 58 -4.60 -7.60 -0.23
CA GLY A 58 -3.28 -7.03 -0.47
C GLY A 58 -2.32 -7.28 0.68
N PHE A 59 -2.78 -7.17 1.93
CA PHE A 59 -1.98 -7.46 3.11
C PHE A 59 -1.53 -8.93 3.16
N ILE A 60 -2.46 -9.87 3.03
CA ILE A 60 -2.20 -11.32 3.15
C ILE A 60 -1.37 -11.82 1.98
N MET A 61 -1.78 -11.48 0.75
CA MET A 61 -1.10 -11.95 -0.46
C MET A 61 0.34 -11.46 -0.50
N LEU A 62 0.59 -10.22 -0.08
CA LEU A 62 1.95 -9.73 -0.03
C LEU A 62 2.77 -10.47 1.02
N LEU A 63 2.26 -10.62 2.25
CA LEU A 63 2.99 -11.32 3.31
C LEU A 63 3.44 -12.71 2.85
N ILE A 64 2.56 -13.43 2.14
CA ILE A 64 2.88 -14.73 1.55
C ILE A 64 3.93 -14.60 0.43
N ALA A 65 3.73 -13.69 -0.54
CA ALA A 65 4.63 -13.53 -1.68
C ALA A 65 6.06 -13.16 -1.26
N GLU A 66 6.20 -12.17 -0.38
CA GLU A 66 7.47 -11.69 0.18
C GLU A 66 8.20 -12.80 0.94
N TYR A 67 7.46 -13.61 1.69
CA TYR A 67 8.03 -14.77 2.36
C TYR A 67 8.64 -15.76 1.36
N PHE A 68 7.95 -16.04 0.24
CA PHE A 68 8.49 -16.88 -0.83
C PHE A 68 9.70 -16.24 -1.51
N PHE A 69 9.71 -14.93 -1.77
CA PHE A 69 10.86 -14.24 -2.36
C PHE A 69 12.11 -14.27 -1.48
N LEU A 70 11.94 -14.18 -0.16
CA LEU A 70 13.05 -14.34 0.78
C LEU A 70 13.59 -15.77 0.79
N MET A 71 12.71 -16.77 0.61
CA MET A 71 13.12 -18.18 0.51
C MET A 71 13.93 -18.47 -0.75
N THR A 72 13.64 -17.80 -1.88
CA THR A 72 14.41 -17.98 -3.12
C THR A 72 15.74 -17.22 -3.10
N GLY A 73 15.92 -16.29 -2.16
CA GLY A 73 17.09 -15.42 -2.07
C GLY A 73 17.10 -14.28 -3.10
N VAL A 74 16.00 -14.05 -3.80
CA VAL A 74 15.87 -12.95 -4.79
C VAL A 74 15.80 -11.60 -4.10
N GLU A 75 15.22 -11.54 -2.90
CA GLU A 75 15.08 -10.33 -2.10
C GLU A 75 15.80 -10.46 -0.76
N VAL A 76 16.41 -9.36 -0.30
CA VAL A 76 17.04 -9.28 1.02
C VAL A 76 16.64 -7.96 1.66
N PHE A 77 16.01 -8.04 2.84
CA PHE A 77 15.71 -6.88 3.66
C PHE A 77 16.81 -6.63 4.69
N GLU A 78 17.27 -5.38 4.77
CA GLU A 78 18.13 -4.90 5.87
C GLU A 78 17.33 -4.73 7.17
N ARG A 79 16.07 -4.31 7.06
CA ARG A 79 15.16 -4.07 8.20
C ARG A 79 14.23 -5.27 8.38
N ARG A 80 14.33 -5.97 9.51
CA ARG A 80 13.63 -7.25 9.77
C ARG A 80 12.88 -7.23 11.09
N THR A 81 11.71 -6.61 11.10
CA THR A 81 10.92 -6.37 12.33
C THR A 81 9.64 -7.20 12.41
N LEU A 82 9.07 -7.61 11.28
CA LEU A 82 7.94 -8.53 11.20
C LEU A 82 8.45 -9.97 11.16
N LEU A 83 8.27 -10.70 12.27
CA LEU A 83 8.65 -12.11 12.41
C LEU A 83 10.15 -12.38 12.11
N GLY A 84 11.00 -11.34 12.10
CA GLY A 84 12.40 -11.44 11.70
C GLY A 84 12.65 -11.61 10.19
N VAL A 85 11.61 -11.45 9.37
CA VAL A 85 11.61 -11.77 7.93
C VAL A 85 11.62 -10.50 7.07
N MET A 86 10.71 -9.56 7.34
CA MET A 86 10.52 -8.33 6.55
C MET A 86 10.15 -7.14 7.46
N PRO A 87 10.08 -5.90 6.97
CA PRO A 87 9.60 -4.78 7.78
C PRO A 87 8.09 -4.85 8.05
N VAL A 88 7.64 -4.51 9.26
CA VAL A 88 6.21 -4.56 9.64
C VAL A 88 5.31 -3.60 8.86
N TRP A 89 5.88 -2.49 8.36
CA TRP A 89 5.14 -1.52 7.55
C TRP A 89 4.92 -1.97 6.10
N LEU A 90 5.69 -2.94 5.60
CA LEU A 90 5.68 -3.32 4.19
C LEU A 90 4.32 -3.91 3.75
N PRO A 91 3.73 -4.88 4.47
CA PRO A 91 2.39 -5.37 4.14
C PRO A 91 1.30 -4.29 4.17
N LEU A 92 1.44 -3.26 5.03
CA LEU A 92 0.49 -2.16 5.11
C LEU A 92 0.56 -1.23 3.90
N LEU A 93 1.77 -0.93 3.43
CA LEU A 93 1.99 -0.16 2.20
C LEU A 93 1.29 -0.83 1.01
N TRP A 94 1.52 -2.13 0.84
CA TRP A 94 0.91 -2.89 -0.25
C TRP A 94 -0.60 -3.04 -0.12
N ALA A 95 -1.11 -3.28 1.10
CA ALA A 95 -2.54 -3.28 1.34
C ALA A 95 -3.20 -1.98 0.82
N TYR A 96 -2.56 -0.82 1.05
CA TYR A 96 -3.03 0.44 0.52
C TYR A 96 -2.85 0.57 -1.00
N ILE A 97 -1.75 0.06 -1.57
CA ILE A 97 -1.53 0.02 -3.03
C ILE A 97 -2.67 -0.72 -3.74
N PHE A 98 -3.12 -1.87 -3.22
CA PHE A 98 -4.26 -2.60 -3.80
C PHE A 98 -5.54 -1.77 -3.86
N ILE A 99 -5.79 -0.93 -2.84
CA ILE A 99 -6.91 0.01 -2.83
C ILE A 99 -6.70 1.11 -3.87
N ALA A 100 -5.49 1.66 -3.96
CA ALA A 100 -5.15 2.67 -4.95
C ALA A 100 -5.34 2.15 -6.38
N ILE A 101 -4.90 0.92 -6.66
CA ILE A 101 -5.10 0.25 -7.96
C ILE A 101 -6.59 0.11 -8.25
N LYS A 102 -7.38 -0.43 -7.31
CA LYS A 102 -8.83 -0.56 -7.49
C LYS A 102 -9.49 0.78 -7.83
N ARG A 103 -9.13 1.84 -7.11
CA ARG A 103 -9.66 3.20 -7.37
C ARG A 103 -9.22 3.72 -8.72
N GLY A 104 -7.98 3.47 -9.13
CA GLY A 104 -7.46 3.81 -10.46
C GLY A 104 -8.23 3.12 -11.58
N VAL A 105 -8.46 1.81 -11.46
CA VAL A 105 -9.27 1.04 -12.42
C VAL A 105 -10.67 1.63 -12.57
N LEU A 106 -11.35 1.94 -11.47
CA LEU A 106 -12.69 2.56 -11.51
C LEU A 106 -12.68 3.95 -12.19
N VAL A 107 -11.60 4.71 -12.06
CA VAL A 107 -11.45 5.98 -12.78
C VAL A 107 -11.28 5.71 -14.27
N PHE A 108 -10.45 4.75 -14.67
CA PHE A 108 -10.28 4.41 -16.09
C PHE A 108 -11.57 3.87 -16.71
N GLU A 109 -12.27 2.95 -16.05
CA GLU A 109 -13.56 2.43 -16.50
C GLU A 109 -14.62 3.52 -16.67
N LYS A 110 -14.59 4.58 -15.85
CA LYS A 110 -15.56 5.67 -15.94
C LYS A 110 -15.30 6.66 -17.08
N TYR A 111 -14.04 6.82 -17.50
CA TYR A 111 -13.63 7.91 -18.38
C TYR A 111 -12.99 7.47 -19.70
N LEU A 112 -12.59 6.19 -19.83
CA LEU A 112 -11.98 5.64 -21.05
C LEU A 112 -12.82 4.54 -21.71
N LEU A 113 -13.75 3.93 -20.99
CA LEU A 113 -14.72 2.94 -21.47
C LEU A 113 -16.13 3.53 -21.41
#